data_AF-A0A6V8KIL4-F1
#
_entry.id   AF-A0A6V8KIL4-F1
#
_cell.length_a   1.000
_cell.length_b   1.000
_cell.length_c   1.000
_cell.angle_alpha   90.00
_cell.angle_beta   90.00
_cell.angle_gamma   90.00
#
_symmetry.space_group_name_H-M   'P 1'
#
loop_
_entity.id
_entity.type
_entity.pdbx_description
1 polymer ?
#
loop_
_entity_poly.entity_id
_entity_poly.type
_entity_poly.pdbx_seq_one_letter_code
_entity_poly.pdbx_strand_id
1 'polypeptide(L)'
;MEEAYAGWSRWGYLLFFLYGFALAADDRFRTAMRRDAVPAAVVGVLLLLGSGAALGLAGGEPFTDMNPLAILARVLFGLAGWCWLVAILGLLDRRRPRPPRPGRPPRRLVAYLAAAALPVYILHQPILVAVAYFVVRWHAPIPVKYTAIVVISFAVIFAVYDLAVRRTRVTRFLFGMRD
;
A
#
# COMPACT_ATOMS: atom_id res chain seq x y z
N MET A 1 -7.32 22.91 18.26
CA MET A 1 -6.20 21.96 18.20
C MET A 1 -6.71 20.69 17.55
N GLU A 2 -6.36 20.46 16.28
CA GLU A 2 -6.66 19.19 15.62
C GLU A 2 -5.68 18.15 16.17
N GLU A 3 -6.18 17.18 16.94
CA GLU A 3 -5.34 16.05 17.33
C GLU A 3 -4.92 15.31 16.06
N ALA A 4 -3.63 15.39 15.75
CA ALA A 4 -3.03 14.71 14.61
C ALA A 4 -2.98 13.21 14.91
N TYR A 5 -4.07 12.50 14.63
CA TYR A 5 -4.07 11.04 14.63
C TYR A 5 -3.15 10.56 13.50
N ALA A 6 -1.96 10.09 13.85
CA ALA A 6 -0.95 9.58 12.92
C ALA A 6 -0.61 10.55 11.77
N GLY A 7 -0.68 11.87 12.01
CA GLY A 7 -0.28 12.90 11.03
C GLY A 7 -1.34 13.29 9.99
N TRP A 8 -2.62 12.92 10.17
CA TRP A 8 -3.71 13.26 9.24
C TRP A 8 -4.93 13.86 9.96
N SER A 9 -5.76 14.59 9.22
CA SER A 9 -7.01 15.16 9.75
C SER A 9 -8.07 14.06 9.93
N ARG A 10 -8.81 14.10 11.04
CA ARG A 10 -9.93 13.15 11.33
C ARG A 10 -10.95 13.06 10.19
N TRP A 11 -11.13 14.17 9.46
CA TRP A 11 -12.05 14.28 8.34
C TRP A 11 -11.56 13.55 7.09
N GLY A 12 -10.25 13.43 6.89
CA GLY A 12 -9.68 12.64 5.81
C GLY A 12 -10.09 11.17 5.90
N TYR A 13 -10.06 10.59 7.11
CA TYR A 13 -10.51 9.21 7.32
C TYR A 13 -11.99 9.00 6.99
N LEU A 14 -12.85 9.97 7.34
CA LEU A 14 -14.27 9.92 6.99
C LEU A 14 -14.47 9.92 5.48
N LEU A 15 -13.76 10.77 4.74
CA LEU A 15 -13.82 10.78 3.28
C LEU A 15 -13.40 9.44 2.69
N PHE A 16 -12.27 8.86 3.12
CA PHE A 16 -11.83 7.54 2.66
C PHE A 16 -12.85 6.44 2.98
N PHE A 17 -13.48 6.49 4.16
CA PHE A 17 -14.54 5.56 4.52
C PHE A 17 -15.76 5.69 3.60
N LEU A 18 -16.22 6.92 3.32
CA LEU A 18 -17.34 7.18 2.43
C LEU A 18 -17.05 6.74 0.99
N TYR A 19 -15.84 6.99 0.48
CA TYR A 19 -15.42 6.49 -0.83
C TYR A 19 -15.41 4.95 -0.88
N GLY A 20 -14.90 4.31 0.16
CA GLY A 20 -14.92 2.85 0.28
C GLY A 20 -16.35 2.29 0.34
N PHE A 21 -17.24 2.96 1.09
CA PHE A 21 -18.66 2.61 1.15
C PHE A 21 -19.35 2.76 -0.21
N ALA A 22 -19.15 3.88 -0.90
CA ALA A 22 -19.74 4.12 -2.22
C ALA A 22 -19.27 3.06 -3.24
N LEU A 23 -17.98 2.70 -3.20
CA LEU A 23 -17.41 1.65 -4.05
C LEU A 23 -17.96 0.24 -3.71
N ALA A 24 -18.33 0.01 -2.45
CA ALA A 24 -18.92 -1.25 -2.01
C ALA A 24 -20.43 -1.34 -2.27
N ALA A 25 -21.13 -0.20 -2.27
CA ALA A 25 -22.58 -0.12 -2.39
C ALA A 25 -23.09 -0.28 -3.83
N ASP A 26 -22.31 0.13 -4.84
CA ASP A 26 -22.74 0.09 -6.24
C ASP A 26 -21.68 -0.55 -7.17
N ASP A 27 -22.09 -1.62 -7.84
CA ASP A 27 -21.27 -2.35 -8.81
C ASP A 27 -20.96 -1.54 -10.09
N ARG A 28 -21.67 -0.43 -10.34
CA ARG A 28 -21.37 0.49 -11.44
C ARG A 28 -19.98 1.10 -11.30
N PHE A 29 -19.59 1.53 -10.09
CA PHE A 29 -18.25 2.07 -9.85
C PHE A 29 -17.17 1.02 -10.09
N ARG A 30 -17.40 -0.21 -9.61
CA ARG A 30 -16.49 -1.34 -9.87
C ARG A 30 -16.36 -1.64 -11.36
N THR A 31 -17.47 -1.61 -12.09
CA THR A 31 -17.48 -1.85 -13.54
C THR A 31 -16.70 -0.77 -14.29
N ALA A 32 -16.88 0.50 -13.93
CA ALA A 32 -16.12 1.62 -14.48
C ALA A 32 -14.62 1.48 -14.20
N MET A 33 -14.25 1.21 -12.94
CA MET A 33 -12.84 1.03 -12.56
C MET A 33 -12.16 -0.13 -13.29
N ARG A 34 -12.88 -1.22 -13.54
CA ARG A 34 -12.37 -2.34 -14.35
C ARG A 34 -12.13 -1.97 -15.80
N ARG A 35 -13.08 -1.26 -16.41
CA ARG A 35 -12.98 -0.82 -17.81
C ARG A 35 -11.75 0.07 -17.98
N ASP A 36 -11.55 0.97 -17.03
CA ASP A 36 -10.54 2.01 -17.12
C ASP A 36 -9.23 1.61 -16.40
N ALA A 37 -9.10 0.37 -15.92
CA ALA A 37 -7.97 -0.07 -15.10
C ALA A 37 -6.63 -0.01 -15.84
N VAL A 38 -6.58 -0.52 -17.08
CA VAL A 38 -5.36 -0.52 -17.91
C VAL A 38 -5.03 0.90 -18.40
N PRO A 39 -6.00 1.68 -18.95
CA PRO A 39 -5.77 3.09 -19.23
C PRO A 39 -5.25 3.87 -18.02
N ALA A 40 -5.85 3.68 -16.84
CA ALA A 40 -5.41 4.32 -15.61
C ALA A 40 -4.01 3.87 -15.20
N ALA A 41 -3.63 2.61 -15.38
CA ALA A 41 -2.26 2.16 -15.11
C ALA A 41 -1.25 2.86 -16.03
N VAL A 42 -1.54 2.95 -17.33
CA VAL A 42 -0.67 3.63 -18.31
C VAL A 42 -0.55 5.12 -17.99
N VAL A 43 -1.67 5.80 -17.79
CA VAL A 43 -1.68 7.22 -17.40
C VAL A 43 -0.97 7.43 -16.06
N GLY A 44 -1.18 6.54 -15.08
CA GLY A 44 -0.51 6.57 -13.80
C GLY A 44 1.01 6.46 -13.90
N VAL A 45 1.52 5.58 -14.78
CA VAL A 45 2.96 5.49 -15.08
C VAL A 45 3.46 6.78 -15.73
N LEU A 46 2.76 7.32 -16.72
CA LEU A 46 3.15 8.56 -17.40
C LEU A 46 3.19 9.76 -16.43
N LEU A 47 2.17 9.88 -15.57
CA LEU A 47 2.09 10.93 -14.55
C LEU A 47 3.18 10.76 -13.49
N LEU A 48 3.51 9.53 -13.11
CA LEU A 48 4.58 9.25 -12.15
C LEU A 48 5.96 9.60 -12.74
N LEU A 49 6.22 9.24 -13.99
CA LEU A 49 7.45 9.60 -14.70
C LEU A 49 7.55 11.12 -14.88
N GLY A 50 6.44 11.77 -15.26
CA GLY A 50 6.35 13.23 -15.37
C GLY A 50 6.59 13.94 -14.03
N SER A 51 6.03 13.40 -12.95
CA SER A 51 6.29 13.89 -11.59
C SER A 51 7.76 13.73 -11.21
N GLY A 52 8.38 12.57 -11.45
CA GLY A 52 9.81 12.36 -11.18
C GLY A 52 10.73 13.28 -11.98
N ALA A 53 10.44 13.49 -13.26
CA ALA A 53 11.17 14.44 -14.10
C ALA A 53 11.00 15.88 -13.59
N ALA A 54 9.77 16.28 -13.23
CA ALA A 54 9.51 17.59 -12.65
C ALA A 54 10.27 17.77 -11.32
N LEU A 55 10.23 16.80 -10.40
CA LEU A 55 11.01 16.86 -9.16
C LEU A 55 12.51 17.04 -9.41
N GLY A 56 13.06 16.32 -10.39
CA GLY A 56 14.48 16.44 -10.76
C GLY A 56 14.86 17.80 -11.34
N LEU A 57 13.93 18.47 -12.03
CA LEU A 57 14.14 19.79 -12.63
C LEU A 57 13.82 20.95 -11.69
N ALA A 58 13.00 20.73 -10.65
CA ALA A 58 12.54 21.78 -9.75
C ALA A 58 13.67 22.41 -8.93
N GLY A 59 14.72 21.63 -8.63
CA GLY A 59 15.76 22.00 -7.68
C GLY A 59 15.20 22.21 -6.26
N GLY A 60 16.08 22.36 -5.28
CA GLY A 60 15.69 22.66 -3.89
C GLY A 60 15.05 21.48 -3.16
N GLU A 61 14.11 21.79 -2.26
CA GLU A 61 13.36 20.85 -1.40
C GLU A 61 11.95 20.64 -2.00
N PRO A 62 11.75 19.63 -2.87
CA PRO A 62 10.59 19.62 -3.78
C PRO A 62 9.23 19.40 -3.08
N PHE A 63 9.24 18.93 -1.84
CA PHE A 63 8.02 18.66 -1.08
C PHE A 63 7.54 19.88 -0.27
N THR A 64 8.42 20.83 0.03
CA THR A 64 8.13 22.02 0.85
C THR A 64 8.13 23.30 0.03
N ASP A 65 8.96 23.38 -1.01
CA ASP A 65 9.09 24.58 -1.83
C ASP A 65 7.79 24.92 -2.57
N MET A 66 7.52 26.21 -2.70
CA MET A 66 6.33 26.73 -3.37
C MET A 66 6.58 27.11 -4.83
N ASN A 67 7.68 26.61 -5.42
CA ASN A 67 7.99 26.89 -6.81
C ASN A 67 6.95 26.21 -7.74
N PRO A 68 6.65 26.78 -8.91
CA PRO A 68 5.60 26.25 -9.79
C PRO A 68 5.83 24.81 -10.21
N LEU A 69 7.11 24.42 -10.36
CA LEU A 69 7.52 23.11 -10.87
C LEU A 69 7.34 22.01 -9.80
N ALA A 70 7.62 22.31 -8.54
CA ALA A 70 7.39 21.48 -7.36
C ALA A 70 5.89 21.35 -7.05
N ILE A 71 5.12 22.43 -7.23
CA ILE A 71 3.65 22.36 -7.17
C ILE A 71 3.13 21.42 -8.27
N LEU A 72 3.57 21.60 -9.52
CA LEU A 72 3.19 20.73 -10.63
C LEU A 72 3.57 19.27 -10.35
N ALA A 73 4.79 19.03 -9.88
CA ALA A 73 5.26 17.69 -9.56
C ALA A 73 4.40 16.98 -8.51
N ARG A 74 3.98 17.70 -7.46
CA ARG A 74 3.07 17.19 -6.41
C ARG A 74 1.66 16.94 -6.94
N VAL A 75 1.14 17.81 -7.80
CA VAL A 75 -0.16 17.61 -8.46
C VAL A 75 -0.13 16.35 -9.33
N LEU A 76 0.91 16.21 -10.17
CA LEU A 76 1.11 15.01 -11.00
C LEU A 76 1.24 13.75 -10.15
N PHE A 77 1.94 13.83 -9.01
CA PHE A 77 2.07 12.72 -8.07
C PHE A 77 0.73 12.30 -7.46
N GLY A 78 -0.10 13.26 -7.04
CA GLY A 78 -1.45 13.01 -6.51
C GLY A 78 -2.36 12.36 -7.55
N LEU A 79 -2.33 12.88 -8.79
CA LEU A 79 -3.09 12.31 -9.91
C LEU A 79 -2.60 10.90 -10.27
N ALA A 80 -1.28 10.67 -10.27
CA ALA A 80 -0.71 9.34 -10.44
C ALA A 80 -1.22 8.38 -9.36
N GLY A 81 -1.26 8.82 -8.11
CA GLY A 81 -1.82 8.05 -6.99
C GLY A 81 -3.28 7.65 -7.24
N TRP A 82 -4.12 8.57 -7.72
CA TRP A 82 -5.51 8.27 -8.08
C TRP A 82 -5.61 7.25 -9.23
N CYS A 83 -4.82 7.43 -10.28
CA CYS A 83 -4.72 6.48 -11.39
C CYS A 83 -4.31 5.08 -10.91
N TRP A 84 -3.35 5.00 -9.99
CA TRP A 84 -2.94 3.73 -9.38
C TRP A 84 -4.04 3.09 -8.53
N LEU A 85 -4.82 3.87 -7.78
CA LEU A 85 -5.97 3.34 -7.04
C LEU A 85 -6.99 2.70 -8.00
N VAL A 86 -7.34 3.40 -9.09
CA VAL A 86 -8.26 2.87 -10.12
C VAL A 86 -7.69 1.61 -10.77
N ALA A 87 -6.41 1.64 -11.16
CA ALA A 87 -5.74 0.51 -11.78
C ALA A 87 -5.69 -0.72 -10.87
N ILE A 88 -5.21 -0.56 -9.63
CA ILE A 88 -5.06 -1.66 -8.68
C ILE A 88 -6.41 -2.25 -8.34
N LEU A 89 -7.39 -1.43 -7.96
CA LEU A 89 -8.72 -1.92 -7.58
C LEU A 89 -9.45 -2.53 -8.78
N GLY A 90 -9.36 -1.92 -9.96
CA GLY A 90 -9.97 -2.43 -11.19
C GLY A 90 -9.36 -3.76 -11.67
N LEU A 91 -8.04 -3.93 -11.59
CA LEU A 91 -7.32 -5.15 -11.96
C LEU A 91 -7.52 -6.28 -10.93
N LEU A 92 -7.55 -5.94 -9.63
CA LEU A 92 -7.72 -6.92 -8.56
C LEU A 92 -9.17 -7.35 -8.37
N ASP A 93 -10.13 -6.54 -8.77
CA ASP A 93 -11.53 -6.90 -8.69
C ASP A 93 -11.75 -8.20 -9.50
N ARG A 94 -12.32 -9.25 -8.90
CA ARG A 94 -12.58 -10.53 -9.58
C ARG A 94 -14.07 -10.67 -9.87
N ARG A 95 -14.42 -10.88 -11.14
CA ARG A 95 -15.80 -10.78 -11.69
C ARG A 95 -16.88 -11.65 -11.04
N ARG A 96 -16.53 -12.49 -10.06
CA ARG A 96 -17.38 -13.33 -9.19
C ARG A 96 -16.44 -14.13 -8.28
N PRO A 97 -16.74 -14.30 -6.98
CA PRO A 97 -16.27 -15.48 -6.26
C PRO A 97 -16.71 -16.68 -7.08
N ARG A 98 -15.78 -17.40 -7.73
CA ARG A 98 -16.16 -18.63 -8.42
C ARG A 98 -16.78 -19.54 -7.36
N PRO A 99 -17.99 -20.08 -7.56
CA PRO A 99 -18.55 -21.02 -6.61
C PRO A 99 -17.51 -22.14 -6.36
N PRO A 100 -17.33 -22.58 -5.11
CA PRO A 100 -16.40 -23.66 -4.81
C PRO A 100 -16.67 -24.81 -5.75
N ARG A 101 -15.71 -25.14 -6.62
CA ARG A 101 -15.84 -26.31 -7.48
C ARG A 101 -15.73 -27.53 -6.55
N PRO A 102 -16.75 -28.40 -6.47
CA PRO A 102 -16.63 -29.62 -5.69
C PRO A 102 -15.39 -30.40 -6.19
N GLY A 103 -14.51 -30.76 -5.26
CA GLY A 103 -13.27 -31.51 -5.55
C GLY A 103 -12.00 -30.69 -5.83
N ARG A 104 -12.04 -29.36 -5.86
CA ARG A 104 -10.81 -28.55 -5.94
C ARG A 104 -10.41 -28.06 -4.55
N PRO A 105 -9.25 -28.43 -4.00
CA PRO A 105 -8.84 -27.92 -2.70
C PRO A 105 -8.80 -26.39 -2.74
N PRO A 106 -9.26 -25.68 -1.69
CA PRO A 106 -9.05 -24.25 -1.60
C PRO A 106 -7.56 -23.98 -1.80
N ARG A 107 -7.20 -22.96 -2.60
CA ARG A 107 -5.80 -22.60 -2.81
C ARG A 107 -5.21 -22.24 -1.45
N ARG A 108 -4.57 -23.21 -0.78
CA ARG A 108 -4.04 -23.06 0.59
C ARG A 108 -3.16 -21.83 0.71
N LEU A 109 -2.42 -21.52 -0.35
CA LEU A 109 -1.64 -20.28 -0.52
C LEU A 109 -2.49 -19.00 -0.44
N VAL A 110 -3.67 -18.94 -1.05
CA VAL A 110 -4.53 -17.74 -1.01
C VAL A 110 -5.13 -17.55 0.38
N ALA A 111 -5.60 -18.63 1.01
CA ALA A 111 -6.09 -18.56 2.39
C ALA A 111 -4.97 -18.15 3.37
N TYR A 112 -3.76 -18.70 3.18
CA TYR A 112 -2.57 -18.34 3.94
C TYR A 112 -2.18 -16.87 3.75
N LEU A 113 -2.11 -16.39 2.51
CA LEU A 113 -1.75 -14.99 2.21
C LEU A 113 -2.81 -14.01 2.73
N ALA A 114 -4.09 -14.36 2.63
CA ALA A 114 -5.18 -13.55 3.18
C ALA A 114 -5.09 -13.45 4.70
N ALA A 115 -4.83 -14.57 5.38
CA ALA A 115 -4.61 -14.60 6.82
C ALA A 115 -3.32 -13.87 7.26
N ALA A 116 -2.29 -13.87 6.42
CA ALA A 116 -1.03 -13.16 6.67
C ALA A 116 -1.13 -11.65 6.50
N ALA A 117 -2.07 -11.15 5.69
CA ALA A 117 -2.14 -9.75 5.30
C ALA A 117 -2.29 -8.80 6.50
N LEU A 118 -3.19 -9.12 7.45
CA LEU A 118 -3.45 -8.28 8.62
C LEU A 118 -2.26 -8.22 9.60
N PRO A 119 -1.66 -9.35 10.04
CA PRO A 119 -0.44 -9.32 10.86
C PRO A 119 0.72 -8.62 10.16
N VAL A 120 0.96 -8.89 8.88
CA VAL A 120 2.06 -8.27 8.11
C VAL A 120 1.86 -6.76 8.04
N TYR A 121 0.64 -6.30 7.79
CA TYR A 121 0.33 -4.86 7.76
C TYR A 121 0.65 -4.16 9.08
N ILE A 122 0.26 -4.77 10.22
CA ILE A 122 0.50 -4.19 11.54
C ILE A 122 1.99 -4.23 11.91
N LEU A 123 2.68 -5.33 11.60
CA LEU A 123 4.09 -5.53 11.93
C LEU A 123 5.05 -4.75 11.02
N HIS A 124 4.63 -4.43 9.80
CA HIS A 124 5.47 -3.77 8.81
C HIS A 124 6.03 -2.43 9.33
N GLN A 125 5.17 -1.55 9.84
CA GLN A 125 5.58 -0.21 10.29
C GLN A 125 6.61 -0.25 11.44
N PRO A 126 6.37 -0.94 12.58
CA PRO A 126 7.34 -0.96 13.68
C PRO A 126 8.65 -1.65 13.30
N ILE A 127 8.59 -2.75 12.53
CA ILE A 127 9.80 -3.45 12.09
C ILE A 127 10.62 -2.58 11.14
N LEU A 128 9.97 -1.95 10.15
CA LEU A 128 10.66 -1.08 9.20
C LEU A 128 11.34 0.10 9.91
N VAL A 129 10.66 0.73 10.88
CA VAL A 129 11.24 1.83 11.68
C VAL A 129 12.41 1.34 12.52
N ALA A 130 12.28 0.19 13.18
CA ALA A 130 13.35 -0.40 13.97
C ALA A 130 14.59 -0.71 13.12
N VAL A 131 14.40 -1.35 11.95
CA VAL A 131 15.49 -1.65 11.02
C VAL A 131 16.13 -0.37 10.47
N ALA A 132 15.31 0.59 10.05
CA ALA A 132 15.79 1.87 9.53
C ALA A 132 16.62 2.62 10.58
N TYR A 133 16.22 2.60 11.85
CA TYR A 133 16.95 3.24 12.95
C TYR A 133 18.41 2.75 13.07
N PHE A 134 18.65 1.45 12.85
CA PHE A 134 20.00 0.90 12.86
C PHE A 134 20.76 1.17 11.56
N VAL A 135 20.13 0.95 10.40
CA VAL A 135 20.80 1.03 9.09
C VAL A 135 21.15 2.47 8.71
N VAL A 136 20.33 3.46 9.10
CA VAL A 136 20.60 4.88 8.78
C VAL A 136 21.93 5.36 9.36
N ARG A 137 22.38 4.78 10.48
CA ARG A 137 23.65 5.11 11.15
C ARG A 137 24.90 4.62 10.42
N TRP A 138 24.75 3.73 9.43
CA TRP A 138 25.89 3.19 8.70
C TRP A 138 26.56 4.28 7.86
N HIS A 139 27.89 4.21 7.73
CA HIS A 139 28.64 5.00 6.74
C HIS A 139 28.59 4.27 5.40
N ALA A 140 27.45 4.35 4.72
CA ALA A 140 27.19 3.70 3.43
C ALA A 140 26.40 4.64 2.50
N PRO A 141 26.52 4.49 1.17
CA PRO A 141 25.74 5.28 0.23
C PRO A 141 24.24 4.95 0.33
N ILE A 142 23.40 5.93 0.00
CA ILE A 142 21.93 5.86 0.04
C ILE A 142 21.35 4.57 -0.57
N PRO A 143 21.75 4.12 -1.78
CA PRO A 143 21.19 2.88 -2.35
C PRO A 143 21.47 1.65 -1.49
N VAL A 144 22.66 1.55 -0.88
CA VAL A 144 23.01 0.41 -0.01
C VAL A 144 22.16 0.42 1.25
N LYS A 145 21.97 1.59 1.87
CA LYS A 145 21.07 1.74 3.02
C LYS A 145 19.65 1.34 2.67
N TYR A 146 19.14 1.80 1.54
CA TYR A 146 17.79 1.47 1.07
C TYR A 146 17.62 -0.03 0.85
N THR A 147 18.52 -0.66 0.09
CA THR A 147 18.47 -2.11 -0.16
C THR A 147 18.57 -2.91 1.14
N ALA A 148 19.46 -2.51 2.06
CA ALA A 148 19.58 -3.16 3.36
C ALA A 148 18.29 -3.04 4.19
N ILE A 149 17.67 -1.86 4.26
CA ILE A 149 16.39 -1.67 4.97
C ILE A 149 15.32 -2.58 4.37
N VAL A 150 15.17 -2.60 3.04
CA VAL A 150 14.16 -3.41 2.37
C VAL A 150 14.38 -4.90 2.65
N VAL A 151 15.59 -5.42 2.43
CA VAL A 151 15.90 -6.85 2.58
C VAL A 151 15.76 -7.28 4.05
N ILE A 152 16.34 -6.53 4.98
CA ILE A 152 16.31 -6.87 6.41
C ILE A 152 14.88 -6.76 6.95
N SER A 153 14.15 -5.69 6.65
CA SER A 153 12.77 -5.53 7.13
C SER A 153 11.88 -6.64 6.60
N PHE A 154 12.00 -6.99 5.32
CA PHE A 154 11.23 -8.08 4.73
C PHE A 154 11.56 -9.43 5.37
N ALA A 155 12.85 -9.73 5.57
CA ALA A 155 13.28 -10.96 6.23
C ALA A 155 12.76 -11.04 7.68
N VAL A 156 12.84 -9.95 8.44
CA VAL A 156 12.36 -9.90 9.83
C VAL A 156 10.84 -10.02 9.90
N ILE A 157 10.08 -9.34 9.02
CA ILE A 157 8.62 -9.46 8.95
C ILE A 157 8.23 -10.91 8.69
N PHE A 158 8.88 -11.59 7.73
CA PHE A 158 8.62 -12.99 7.43
C PHE A 158 9.00 -13.92 8.58
N ALA A 159 10.15 -13.70 9.22
CA ALA A 159 10.59 -14.49 10.37
C ALA A 159 9.63 -14.33 11.57
N VAL A 160 9.21 -13.10 11.87
CA VAL A 160 8.24 -12.82 12.93
C VAL A 160 6.88 -13.41 12.60
N TYR A 161 6.44 -13.33 11.34
CA TYR A 161 5.19 -13.96 10.91
C TYR A 161 5.24 -15.50 11.08
N ASP A 162 6.29 -16.17 10.58
CA ASP A 162 6.41 -17.63 10.68
C ASP A 162 6.64 -18.09 12.14
N LEU A 163 7.32 -17.30 12.98
CA LEU A 163 7.65 -17.69 14.35
C LEU A 163 6.55 -17.32 15.36
N ALA A 164 5.96 -16.12 15.28
CA ALA A 164 4.99 -15.62 16.25
C ALA A 164 3.55 -15.98 15.86
N VAL A 165 3.15 -15.72 14.61
CA VAL A 165 1.76 -15.84 14.16
C VAL A 165 1.39 -17.28 13.84
N ARG A 166 2.31 -18.04 13.24
CA ARG A 166 2.04 -19.45 12.90
C ARG A 166 2.00 -20.35 14.14
N ARG A 167 2.82 -20.06 15.16
CA ARG A 167 3.05 -20.97 16.31
C ARG A 167 2.14 -20.72 17.51
N THR A 168 1.60 -19.51 17.71
CA THR A 168 0.76 -19.22 18.89
C THR A 168 -0.73 -19.10 18.55
N ARG A 169 -1.57 -19.91 19.22
CA ARG A 169 -3.04 -19.91 19.04
C ARG A 169 -3.68 -18.56 19.44
N VAL A 170 -3.06 -17.83 20.36
CA VAL A 170 -3.56 -16.54 20.88
C VAL A 170 -3.44 -15.42 19.84
N THR A 171 -2.33 -15.34 19.11
CA THR A 171 -2.21 -14.38 18.00
C THR A 171 -3.11 -14.78 16.83
N ARG A 172 -3.27 -16.08 16.58
CA ARG A 172 -4.21 -16.57 15.57
C ARG A 172 -5.65 -16.07 15.81
N PHE A 173 -6.08 -16.10 17.07
CA PHE A 173 -7.37 -15.56 17.51
C PHE A 173 -7.45 -14.01 17.43
N LEU A 174 -6.43 -13.30 17.93
CA LEU A 174 -6.36 -11.82 17.90
C LEU A 174 -6.33 -11.23 16.49
N PHE A 175 -5.73 -11.95 15.53
CA PHE A 175 -5.69 -11.53 14.12
C PHE A 175 -6.86 -12.08 13.29
N GLY A 176 -7.90 -12.65 13.92
CA GLY A 176 -9.16 -13.00 13.28
C GLY A 176 -9.10 -14.20 12.34
N MET A 177 -8.07 -15.05 12.45
CA MET A 177 -8.03 -16.32 11.71
C MET A 177 -9.07 -17.27 12.31
N ARG A 178 -10.17 -17.48 11.59
CA ARG A 178 -11.18 -18.49 11.93
C ARG A 178 -10.59 -19.89 11.72
N ASP A 179 -10.73 -20.73 12.75
CA ASP A 179 -10.57 -22.18 12.66
C ASP A 179 -11.60 -22.80 11.70
#